data_AF-A0A7Y7NXI6-F1
#
_entry.id   AF-A0A7Y7NXI6-F1
#
_cell.length_a   1.000
_cell.length_b   1.000
_cell.length_c   1.000
_cell.angle_alpha   90.00
_cell.angle_beta   90.00
_cell.angle_gamma   90.00
#
_symmetry.space_group_name_H-M   'P 1'
#
loop_
_entity.id
_entity.type
_entity.pdbx_description
1 polymer ?
#
loop_
_entity_poly.entity_id
_entity_poly.type
_entity_poly.pdbx_seq_one_letter_code
_entity_poly.pdbx_strand_id
1 'polypeptide(L)'
;MKKKVLLIAFLFSMANIYVVKAQLKMSSDGNFSIAATPNPVSYIKLQNSQTIAIPNTWSYAFVSSITNMHLNGGTGSYCMGVSGSSTFPSPLLYGQSFGVYGTAGNATNGYNYGVFGVVTGSKYGAGIFGASRTRFSYNVGGDWAGFFNGNVKIGTSSADILMVFGTTYTSDQRLKKNIVPLTNTINLISGLNAVEYKFKTRQDLISDGIFPTDTSSGVFQESSNINKTHYGYLAQAVQQVLPELVYVGADSLLAIDYIGLIPLVIEAVKEQNTTIQNQKLAIKDLQEQINKCCNVPINTNKMINDNSNNNDISPAILYQNTPNPFTRETQIKCFIPENSKNASLYFYNMQGAQLRRIIINDKGNQSITIQGSEFSAGMYMYTLIIDGKEIDTKKMILTD
;
A
#
# COMPACT_ATOMS: atom_id res chain seq x y z
N MET A 1 26.97 -121.76 12.43
CA MET A 1 26.98 -122.48 11.14
C MET A 1 26.48 -121.55 10.04
N LYS A 2 27.25 -121.44 8.93
CA LYS A 2 26.95 -120.86 7.59
C LYS A 2 26.57 -119.37 7.54
N LYS A 3 27.50 -118.43 7.30
CA LYS A 3 28.11 -118.01 6.01
C LYS A 3 27.10 -117.82 4.87
N LYS A 4 26.93 -116.57 4.40
CA LYS A 4 27.42 -116.13 3.09
C LYS A 4 27.52 -114.60 3.00
N VAL A 5 28.68 -114.17 2.52
CA VAL A 5 29.16 -112.81 2.23
C VAL A 5 29.20 -112.67 0.71
N LEU A 6 28.73 -111.55 0.17
CA LEU A 6 29.20 -110.84 -1.04
C LEU A 6 28.34 -109.56 -1.13
N LEU A 7 28.77 -108.36 -0.72
CA LEU A 7 29.84 -107.48 -1.19
C LEU A 7 29.72 -107.08 -2.68
N ILE A 8 29.02 -105.98 -2.92
CA ILE A 8 29.33 -105.04 -4.01
C ILE A 8 29.42 -103.65 -3.36
N ALA A 9 30.62 -103.08 -3.42
CA ALA A 9 30.97 -101.78 -2.91
C ALA A 9 30.95 -100.76 -4.06
N PHE A 10 30.35 -99.59 -3.83
CA PHE A 10 30.69 -98.31 -4.45
C PHE A 10 30.25 -97.22 -3.46
N LEU A 11 31.14 -96.84 -2.53
CA LEU A 11 31.93 -95.59 -2.55
C LEU A 11 31.09 -94.30 -2.52
N PHE A 12 31.22 -93.59 -1.39
CA PHE A 12 31.15 -92.13 -1.20
C PHE A 12 29.78 -91.46 -1.47
N SER A 13 29.26 -90.55 -0.65
CA SER A 13 29.87 -89.66 0.32
C SER A 13 28.78 -89.14 1.27
N MET A 14 29.22 -88.59 2.40
CA MET A 14 28.46 -87.69 3.26
C MET A 14 27.50 -86.80 2.46
N ALA A 15 26.20 -87.07 2.57
CA ALA A 15 25.19 -86.09 2.18
C ALA A 15 25.24 -84.97 3.24
N ASN A 16 26.12 -83.99 3.00
CA ASN A 16 26.00 -82.65 3.54
C ASN A 16 24.54 -82.23 3.36
N ILE A 17 23.81 -82.08 4.46
CA ILE A 17 22.55 -81.34 4.46
C ILE A 17 22.95 -79.89 4.16
N TYR A 18 23.02 -79.55 2.88
CA TYR A 18 22.95 -78.17 2.45
C TYR A 18 21.54 -77.71 2.77
N VAL A 19 21.37 -77.08 3.94
CA VAL A 19 20.25 -76.16 4.14
C VAL A 19 20.46 -75.04 3.13
N VAL A 20 19.90 -75.21 1.94
CA VAL A 20 19.76 -74.11 1.00
C VAL A 20 18.87 -73.10 1.71
N LYS A 21 19.46 -72.03 2.22
CA LYS A 21 18.71 -70.85 2.67
C LYS A 21 18.07 -70.24 1.44
N ALA A 22 16.93 -70.78 1.02
CA ALA A 22 16.15 -70.21 -0.06
C ALA A 22 15.68 -68.84 0.41
N GLN A 23 16.18 -67.80 -0.26
CA GLN A 23 15.74 -66.42 -0.04
C GLN A 23 14.28 -66.22 -0.47
N LEU A 24 13.63 -67.20 -1.11
CA LEU A 24 12.25 -67.14 -1.59
C LEU A 24 11.46 -68.33 -1.01
N LYS A 25 10.39 -68.09 -0.25
CA LYS A 25 9.49 -69.11 0.31
C LYS A 25 8.07 -68.92 -0.21
N MET A 26 7.47 -69.98 -0.74
CA MET A 26 6.05 -70.01 -1.12
C MET A 26 5.21 -70.56 0.05
N SER A 27 4.18 -69.85 0.50
CA SER A 27 3.22 -70.34 1.47
C SER A 27 2.15 -71.23 0.81
N SER A 28 1.42 -72.00 1.62
CA SER A 28 0.43 -72.98 1.16
C SER A 28 -0.78 -72.39 0.43
N ASP A 29 -0.95 -71.08 0.51
CA ASP A 29 -1.93 -70.25 -0.20
C ASP A 29 -1.38 -69.65 -1.51
N GLY A 30 -0.15 -70.00 -1.91
CA GLY A 30 0.46 -69.59 -3.18
C GLY A 30 1.21 -68.25 -3.14
N ASN A 31 1.33 -67.61 -1.98
CA ASN A 31 2.07 -66.35 -1.84
C ASN A 31 3.58 -66.58 -1.70
N PHE A 32 4.42 -65.72 -2.29
CA PHE A 32 5.88 -65.79 -2.18
C PHE A 32 6.42 -64.70 -1.25
N SER A 33 7.28 -65.09 -0.30
CA SER A 33 7.94 -64.22 0.68
C SER A 33 9.46 -64.32 0.54
N ILE A 34 10.18 -63.20 0.70
CA ILE A 34 11.64 -63.16 0.78
C ILE A 34 12.04 -62.81 2.21
N ALA A 35 12.57 -63.76 2.98
CA ALA A 35 12.87 -63.56 4.39
C ALA A 35 14.23 -64.12 4.80
N ALA A 36 14.96 -63.35 5.61
CA ALA A 36 16.15 -63.81 6.34
C ALA A 36 15.87 -64.21 7.81
N THR A 37 14.67 -63.99 8.35
CA THR A 37 14.32 -64.24 9.78
C THR A 37 12.82 -64.56 10.01
N PRO A 38 12.42 -65.09 11.20
CA PRO A 38 11.17 -65.86 11.40
C PRO A 38 9.84 -65.10 11.36
N ASN A 39 9.83 -63.77 11.27
CA ASN A 39 8.60 -62.98 11.21
C ASN A 39 8.38 -62.49 9.77
N PRO A 40 7.35 -62.97 9.05
CA PRO A 40 7.09 -62.53 7.69
C PRO A 40 6.46 -61.13 7.69
N VAL A 41 7.22 -60.13 7.24
CA VAL A 41 6.69 -58.85 6.76
C VAL A 41 7.05 -58.78 5.28
N SER A 42 6.22 -59.35 4.42
CA SER A 42 6.49 -59.36 2.98
C SER A 42 5.77 -58.21 2.30
N TYR A 43 6.52 -57.25 1.74
CA TYR A 43 6.03 -56.44 0.62
C TYR A 43 6.52 -57.06 -0.68
N ILE A 44 5.61 -57.22 -1.63
CA ILE A 44 5.91 -57.60 -3.01
C ILE A 44 6.47 -56.38 -3.73
N LYS A 45 7.75 -56.42 -4.11
CA LYS A 45 8.36 -55.46 -5.05
C LYS A 45 8.09 -55.95 -6.47
N LEU A 46 7.07 -55.39 -7.12
CA LEU A 46 6.88 -55.56 -8.56
C LEU A 46 8.02 -54.86 -9.29
N GLN A 47 8.71 -55.59 -10.15
CA GLN A 47 9.26 -55.02 -11.36
C GLN A 47 8.57 -55.56 -12.60
N ASN A 48 7.39 -54.99 -12.79
CA ASN A 48 6.92 -54.49 -14.08
C ASN A 48 5.89 -53.38 -13.82
N SER A 49 6.22 -52.33 -13.07
CA SER A 49 7.34 -51.39 -13.16
C SER A 49 8.80 -51.86 -12.97
N GLN A 50 9.41 -52.31 -14.06
CA GLN A 50 10.84 -52.53 -14.18
C GLN A 50 11.66 -51.26 -13.91
N THR A 51 12.91 -51.45 -13.48
CA THR A 51 13.97 -50.46 -13.57
C THR A 51 14.48 -50.76 -14.94
N ILE A 52 14.04 -49.93 -15.89
CA ILE A 52 14.69 -49.85 -17.17
C ILE A 52 16.03 -49.19 -16.86
N ALA A 53 17.12 -49.94 -16.94
CA ALA A 53 18.43 -49.33 -17.06
C ALA A 53 18.44 -48.62 -18.42
N ILE A 54 18.56 -47.29 -18.44
CA ILE A 54 18.66 -46.53 -19.68
C ILE A 54 20.13 -46.19 -19.90
N PRO A 55 20.81 -46.81 -20.87
CA PRO A 55 22.22 -46.55 -21.11
C PRO A 55 22.35 -45.35 -22.05
N ASN A 56 22.30 -44.11 -21.53
CA ASN A 56 22.81 -42.88 -22.17
C ASN A 56 22.37 -41.59 -21.45
N THR A 57 22.95 -40.46 -21.89
CA THR A 57 22.50 -39.09 -21.63
C THR A 57 21.10 -38.83 -22.19
N TRP A 58 20.26 -38.14 -21.40
CA TRP A 58 18.89 -37.68 -21.70
C TRP A 58 17.80 -38.78 -21.71
N SER A 59 17.59 -39.47 -20.58
CA SER A 59 16.49 -40.46 -20.46
C SER A 59 15.87 -40.53 -19.05
N TYR A 60 14.57 -40.88 -18.95
CA TYR A 60 13.75 -40.89 -17.71
C TYR A 60 12.99 -42.21 -17.51
N ALA A 61 12.81 -42.66 -16.26
CA ALA A 61 11.95 -43.80 -15.88
C ALA A 61 11.00 -43.42 -14.72
N PHE A 62 9.71 -43.77 -14.84
CA PHE A 62 8.67 -43.46 -13.83
C PHE A 62 7.94 -44.73 -13.37
N VAL A 63 7.77 -44.86 -12.05
CA VAL A 63 7.08 -45.98 -11.40
C VAL A 63 6.37 -45.50 -10.13
N SER A 64 5.04 -45.58 -10.09
CA SER A 64 4.26 -46.18 -8.98
C SER A 64 2.78 -45.82 -9.11
N SER A 65 1.91 -46.83 -9.14
CA SER A 65 0.51 -46.68 -8.73
C SER A 65 0.34 -47.46 -7.43
N ILE A 66 -0.02 -46.76 -6.35
CA ILE A 66 -0.42 -47.38 -5.10
C ILE A 66 -1.87 -47.00 -4.89
N THR A 67 -2.78 -47.95 -5.12
CA THR A 67 -4.21 -47.66 -5.18
C THR A 67 -4.88 -47.59 -3.82
N ASN A 68 -4.27 -48.12 -2.74
CA ASN A 68 -4.81 -48.10 -1.37
C ASN A 68 -3.71 -48.38 -0.32
N MET A 69 -3.29 -47.38 0.46
CA MET A 69 -2.47 -47.59 1.67
C MET A 69 -3.31 -47.40 2.93
N HIS A 70 -3.49 -48.48 3.68
CA HIS A 70 -4.19 -48.47 4.97
C HIS A 70 -3.23 -49.04 6.04
N LEU A 71 -2.86 -48.23 7.02
CA LEU A 71 -2.12 -48.69 8.20
C LEU A 71 -3.09 -48.99 9.33
N ASN A 72 -3.04 -50.21 9.89
CA ASN A 72 -3.62 -50.52 11.21
C ASN A 72 -2.67 -49.96 12.30
N GLY A 73 -2.43 -48.64 12.29
CA GLY A 73 -1.46 -47.99 13.15
C GLY A 73 -2.06 -47.46 14.45
N GLY A 74 -1.35 -47.62 15.57
CA GLY A 74 -1.67 -46.97 16.85
C GLY A 74 -1.27 -45.49 16.89
N THR A 75 -1.47 -44.84 18.05
CA THR A 75 -1.11 -43.43 18.28
C THR A 75 0.35 -43.17 17.90
N GLY A 76 0.60 -42.18 17.03
CA GLY A 76 1.94 -41.80 16.58
C GLY A 76 2.44 -42.47 15.29
N SER A 77 1.60 -43.27 14.61
CA SER A 77 1.97 -43.88 13.32
C SER A 77 1.94 -42.87 12.16
N TYR A 78 2.88 -43.00 11.22
CA TYR A 78 2.92 -42.22 9.96
C TYR A 78 2.60 -43.13 8.77
N CYS A 79 1.67 -42.71 7.90
CA CYS A 79 1.35 -43.36 6.62
C CYS A 79 1.84 -42.49 5.46
N MET A 80 2.62 -43.04 4.53
CA MET A 80 3.11 -42.32 3.35
C MET A 80 2.82 -43.12 2.08
N GLY A 81 2.03 -42.53 1.18
CA GLY A 81 1.65 -43.10 -0.12
C GLY A 81 2.84 -43.28 -1.07
N VAL A 82 3.23 -42.19 -1.72
CA VAL A 82 4.37 -42.14 -2.65
C VAL A 82 5.45 -41.24 -2.06
N SER A 83 6.71 -41.70 -2.07
CA SER A 83 7.87 -40.93 -1.61
C SER A 83 8.87 -40.75 -2.75
N GLY A 84 8.99 -39.53 -3.26
CA GLY A 84 10.00 -39.16 -4.27
C GLY A 84 11.08 -38.29 -3.64
N SER A 85 12.32 -38.78 -3.60
CA SER A 85 13.48 -38.05 -3.08
C SER A 85 14.60 -38.06 -4.11
N SER A 86 15.14 -36.87 -4.40
CA SER A 86 16.28 -36.70 -5.30
C SER A 86 17.17 -35.59 -4.75
N THR A 87 18.43 -35.91 -4.48
CA THR A 87 19.41 -35.03 -3.84
C THR A 87 20.81 -35.30 -4.36
N PHE A 88 21.61 -34.25 -4.54
CA PHE A 88 23.06 -34.40 -4.73
C PHE A 88 23.77 -34.46 -3.37
N PRO A 89 24.85 -35.24 -3.22
CA PRO A 89 25.60 -35.33 -1.97
C PRO A 89 26.34 -34.02 -1.62
N SER A 90 26.58 -33.16 -2.61
CA SER A 90 27.17 -31.82 -2.45
C SER A 90 26.45 -30.82 -3.36
N PRO A 91 26.36 -29.53 -3.01
CA PRO A 91 25.82 -28.50 -3.89
C PRO A 91 26.58 -28.44 -5.22
N LEU A 92 25.86 -28.40 -6.34
CA LEU A 92 26.42 -28.19 -7.67
C LEU A 92 26.27 -26.71 -8.07
N LEU A 93 27.23 -26.17 -8.83
CA LEU A 93 27.10 -24.84 -9.45
C LEU A 93 26.02 -24.82 -10.55
N TYR A 94 25.81 -25.96 -11.22
CA TYR A 94 24.77 -26.16 -12.23
C TYR A 94 24.18 -27.57 -12.08
N GLY A 95 22.88 -27.68 -11.82
CA GLY A 95 22.19 -28.96 -11.67
C GLY A 95 20.74 -28.76 -11.26
N GLN A 96 19.87 -29.69 -11.63
CA GLN A 96 18.45 -29.69 -11.25
C GLN A 96 18.10 -31.07 -10.68
N SER A 97 17.29 -31.08 -9.63
CA SER A 97 16.85 -32.30 -8.96
C SER A 97 15.34 -32.19 -8.71
N PHE A 98 14.58 -33.19 -9.13
CA PHE A 98 13.12 -33.22 -8.98
C PHE A 98 12.75 -34.41 -8.10
N GLY A 99 12.17 -34.14 -6.92
CA GLY A 99 11.64 -35.21 -6.06
C GLY A 99 10.35 -35.81 -6.64
N VAL A 100 9.42 -34.96 -7.07
CA VAL A 100 8.16 -35.35 -7.73
C VAL A 100 7.97 -34.46 -8.97
N TYR A 101 7.71 -35.08 -10.13
CA TYR A 101 7.43 -34.37 -11.39
C TYR A 101 6.07 -34.82 -11.92
N GLY A 102 5.12 -33.90 -11.99
CA GLY A 102 3.75 -34.16 -12.45
C GLY A 102 3.40 -33.33 -13.67
N THR A 103 3.03 -33.98 -14.77
CA THR A 103 2.63 -33.34 -16.03
C THR A 103 1.26 -33.86 -16.43
N ALA A 104 0.33 -32.94 -16.75
CA ALA A 104 -1.00 -33.25 -17.27
C ALA A 104 -1.34 -32.28 -18.41
N GLY A 105 -2.02 -32.77 -19.44
CA GLY A 105 -2.37 -31.97 -20.61
C GLY A 105 -3.37 -32.67 -21.54
N ASN A 106 -3.89 -31.90 -22.51
CA ASN A 106 -4.82 -32.32 -23.57
C ASN A 106 -6.21 -32.82 -23.11
N ALA A 107 -6.64 -32.51 -21.88
CA ALA A 107 -8.03 -32.61 -21.44
C ALA A 107 -8.80 -31.28 -21.70
N THR A 108 -10.02 -31.16 -21.20
CA THR A 108 -10.86 -29.96 -21.32
C THR A 108 -10.15 -28.70 -20.77
N ASN A 109 -10.40 -27.54 -21.40
CA ASN A 109 -9.88 -26.25 -20.93
C ASN A 109 -10.13 -26.06 -19.44
N GLY A 110 -9.06 -25.85 -18.67
CA GLY A 110 -9.10 -25.65 -17.22
C GLY A 110 -9.03 -26.93 -16.36
N TYR A 111 -9.05 -28.12 -16.97
CA TYR A 111 -9.12 -29.41 -16.25
C TYR A 111 -7.89 -30.29 -16.48
N ASN A 112 -6.70 -29.73 -16.30
CA ASN A 112 -5.43 -30.47 -16.39
C ASN A 112 -4.63 -30.22 -15.10
N TYR A 113 -4.47 -31.25 -14.26
CA TYR A 113 -3.82 -31.13 -12.96
C TYR A 113 -2.55 -32.01 -12.92
N GLY A 114 -1.37 -31.39 -12.93
CA GLY A 114 -0.10 -32.13 -12.83
C GLY A 114 0.12 -32.77 -11.45
N VAL A 115 -0.33 -32.09 -10.39
CA VAL A 115 -0.37 -32.59 -9.01
C VAL A 115 -1.71 -32.17 -8.41
N PHE A 116 -2.51 -33.14 -7.96
CA PHE A 116 -3.80 -32.89 -7.33
C PHE A 116 -3.80 -33.47 -5.92
N GLY A 117 -3.90 -32.60 -4.92
CA GLY A 117 -3.98 -32.97 -3.51
C GLY A 117 -5.36 -32.67 -2.96
N VAL A 118 -5.99 -33.64 -2.30
CA VAL A 118 -7.29 -33.48 -1.64
C VAL A 118 -7.22 -34.01 -0.22
N VAL A 119 -7.80 -33.26 0.72
CA VAL A 119 -8.00 -33.70 2.11
C VAL A 119 -9.44 -34.19 2.23
N THR A 120 -9.61 -35.40 2.76
CA THR A 120 -10.93 -35.99 3.01
C THR A 120 -10.98 -36.55 4.44
N GLY A 121 -12.19 -36.71 4.98
CA GLY A 121 -12.42 -37.20 6.34
C GLY A 121 -12.83 -36.10 7.33
N SER A 122 -12.81 -36.41 8.62
CA SER A 122 -13.30 -35.52 9.70
C SER A 122 -12.18 -34.75 10.42
N LYS A 123 -10.95 -34.78 9.89
CA LYS A 123 -9.78 -34.17 10.50
C LYS A 123 -9.14 -33.17 9.55
N TYR A 124 -8.70 -32.07 10.12
CA TYR A 124 -8.02 -30.97 9.46
C TYR A 124 -6.74 -31.41 8.74
N GLY A 125 -6.52 -30.94 7.52
CA GLY A 125 -5.31 -31.21 6.75
C GLY A 125 -5.03 -30.21 5.62
N ALA A 126 -4.00 -30.49 4.84
CA ALA A 126 -3.68 -29.71 3.64
C ALA A 126 -3.54 -30.64 2.42
N GLY A 127 -4.13 -30.27 1.28
CA GLY A 127 -4.04 -31.04 0.04
C GLY A 127 -2.61 -31.09 -0.48
N ILE A 128 -1.91 -29.96 -0.40
CA ILE A 128 -0.47 -29.84 -0.68
C ILE A 128 0.21 -29.21 0.54
N PHE A 129 1.23 -29.86 1.09
CA PHE A 129 2.04 -29.34 2.19
C PHE A 129 3.47 -29.10 1.74
N GLY A 130 3.92 -27.85 1.79
CA GLY A 130 5.32 -27.48 1.55
C GLY A 130 6.02 -27.13 2.86
N ALA A 131 7.24 -27.61 3.08
CA ALA A 131 8.06 -27.20 4.22
C ALA A 131 9.52 -27.01 3.81
N SER A 132 10.18 -26.03 4.44
CA SER A 132 11.62 -25.85 4.29
C SER A 132 12.38 -26.57 5.42
N ARG A 133 13.51 -27.21 5.07
CA ARG A 133 14.45 -27.88 5.99
C ARG A 133 13.99 -29.27 6.49
N THR A 134 13.58 -29.42 7.75
CA THR A 134 13.52 -30.74 8.44
C THR A 134 12.19 -31.08 9.11
N ARG A 135 11.19 -30.19 9.05
CA ARG A 135 9.88 -30.46 9.66
C ARG A 135 8.90 -31.03 8.64
N PHE A 136 8.57 -32.31 8.79
CA PHE A 136 7.71 -33.07 7.87
C PHE A 136 6.21 -32.97 8.18
N SER A 137 5.82 -32.30 9.26
CA SER A 137 4.41 -32.14 9.65
C SER A 137 4.20 -30.90 10.52
N TYR A 138 3.02 -30.28 10.41
CA TYR A 138 2.56 -29.19 11.27
C TYR A 138 1.04 -29.29 11.47
N ASN A 139 0.52 -28.85 12.61
CA ASN A 139 -0.93 -28.73 12.79
C ASN A 139 -1.42 -27.48 12.04
N VAL A 140 -2.14 -27.70 10.95
CA VAL A 140 -2.56 -26.62 10.04
C VAL A 140 -3.84 -25.90 10.46
N GLY A 141 -4.56 -26.39 11.49
CA GLY A 141 -5.72 -25.68 12.04
C GLY A 141 -6.91 -25.48 11.10
N GLY A 142 -7.20 -26.43 10.20
CA GLY A 142 -8.31 -26.37 9.25
C GLY A 142 -8.05 -27.24 8.01
N ASP A 143 -8.97 -27.23 7.05
CA ASP A 143 -8.78 -27.88 5.74
C ASP A 143 -8.34 -26.86 4.68
N TRP A 144 -7.17 -27.08 4.10
CA TRP A 144 -6.54 -26.15 3.15
C TRP A 144 -6.22 -26.84 1.82
N ALA A 145 -6.46 -26.17 0.70
CA ALA A 145 -6.02 -26.68 -0.61
C ALA A 145 -4.48 -26.71 -0.73
N GLY A 146 -3.79 -25.77 -0.07
CA GLY A 146 -2.34 -25.74 0.04
C GLY A 146 -1.89 -25.07 1.34
N PHE A 147 -0.87 -25.62 1.99
CA PHE A 147 -0.25 -25.08 3.21
C PHE A 147 1.26 -25.08 3.04
N PHE A 148 1.89 -23.92 3.23
CA PHE A 148 3.34 -23.77 3.10
C PHE A 148 3.94 -23.26 4.40
N ASN A 149 4.83 -24.05 5.00
CA ASN A 149 5.60 -23.70 6.18
C ASN A 149 7.00 -23.24 5.79
N GLY A 150 7.11 -21.95 5.51
CA GLY A 150 8.36 -21.30 5.11
C GLY A 150 8.13 -20.25 4.02
N ASN A 151 9.23 -19.70 3.52
CA ASN A 151 9.19 -18.72 2.44
C ASN A 151 8.63 -19.35 1.18
N VAL A 152 7.58 -18.74 0.62
CA VAL A 152 6.98 -19.15 -0.65
C VAL A 152 7.36 -18.12 -1.71
N LYS A 153 8.02 -18.55 -2.77
CA LYS A 153 8.20 -17.73 -3.97
C LYS A 153 7.07 -18.05 -4.95
N ILE A 154 6.25 -17.05 -5.28
CA ILE A 154 5.14 -17.18 -6.23
C ILE A 154 5.48 -16.27 -7.43
N GLY A 155 6.03 -16.87 -8.47
CA GLY A 155 6.50 -16.18 -9.66
C GLY A 155 7.07 -17.16 -10.68
N THR A 156 7.12 -16.75 -11.94
CA THR A 156 7.90 -17.47 -12.97
C THR A 156 9.32 -16.92 -13.00
N SER A 157 10.21 -17.54 -13.79
CA SER A 157 11.51 -16.96 -14.14
C SER A 157 11.42 -15.58 -14.84
N SER A 158 10.21 -15.13 -15.20
CA SER A 158 9.96 -13.91 -15.96
C SER A 158 9.15 -12.83 -15.22
N ALA A 159 8.49 -13.14 -14.09
CA ALA A 159 7.88 -12.14 -13.22
C ALA A 159 7.43 -12.72 -11.86
N ASP A 160 7.65 -11.96 -10.79
CA ASP A 160 6.98 -12.17 -9.51
C ASP A 160 5.58 -11.55 -9.59
N ILE A 161 4.59 -12.34 -10.01
CA ILE A 161 3.19 -11.92 -10.03
C ILE A 161 2.39 -12.83 -9.11
N LEU A 162 2.05 -12.31 -7.93
CA LEU A 162 1.03 -12.89 -7.09
C LEU A 162 -0.35 -12.42 -7.60
N MET A 163 -1.02 -13.25 -8.41
CA MET A 163 -2.43 -13.03 -8.74
C MET A 163 -3.30 -13.72 -7.69
N VAL A 164 -3.89 -12.93 -6.80
CA VAL A 164 -4.84 -13.40 -5.79
C VAL A 164 -6.12 -12.58 -5.86
N PHE A 165 -7.28 -13.23 -5.78
CA PHE A 165 -8.59 -12.57 -5.86
C PHE A 165 -8.80 -11.58 -4.70
N GLY A 166 -8.19 -11.86 -3.55
CA GLY A 166 -8.14 -10.97 -2.39
C GLY A 166 -7.14 -11.47 -1.35
N THR A 167 -6.69 -10.56 -0.50
CA THR A 167 -5.92 -10.88 0.70
C THR A 167 -6.73 -10.43 1.91
N THR A 168 -6.79 -11.28 2.94
CA THR A 168 -7.40 -10.91 4.23
C THR A 168 -6.35 -11.05 5.31
N TYR A 169 -6.30 -10.06 6.20
CA TYR A 169 -5.34 -10.00 7.30
C TYR A 169 -6.12 -10.05 8.61
N THR A 170 -5.72 -10.94 9.52
CA THR A 170 -6.34 -11.02 10.84
C THR A 170 -6.05 -9.72 11.62
N SER A 171 -7.11 -9.01 12.02
CA SER A 171 -7.01 -7.66 12.62
C SER A 171 -7.83 -7.52 13.92
N ASP A 172 -8.19 -8.66 14.54
CA ASP A 172 -8.99 -8.73 15.77
C ASP A 172 -8.28 -8.06 16.96
N GLN A 173 -9.02 -7.27 17.75
CA GLN A 173 -8.49 -6.56 18.91
C GLN A 173 -7.82 -7.49 19.93
N ARG A 174 -8.31 -8.73 20.09
CA ARG A 174 -7.76 -9.71 21.04
C ARG A 174 -6.35 -10.16 20.68
N LEU A 175 -5.94 -9.97 19.43
CA LEU A 175 -4.62 -10.33 18.93
C LEU A 175 -3.66 -9.13 18.88
N LYS A 176 -4.09 -7.96 19.36
CA LYS A 176 -3.31 -6.72 19.37
C LYS A 176 -3.00 -6.29 20.80
N LYS A 177 -1.89 -5.58 20.96
CA LYS A 177 -1.46 -4.94 22.23
C LYS A 177 -0.97 -3.53 21.92
N ASN A 178 -0.96 -2.65 22.93
CA ASN A 178 -0.48 -1.27 22.81
C ASN A 178 -1.15 -0.48 21.68
N ILE A 179 -2.49 -0.53 21.61
CA ILE A 179 -3.26 0.16 20.58
C ILE A 179 -3.29 1.66 20.91
N VAL A 180 -2.61 2.47 20.09
CA VAL A 180 -2.55 3.92 20.22
C VAL A 180 -3.13 4.56 18.96
N PRO A 181 -3.95 5.62 19.06
CA PRO A 181 -4.42 6.37 17.90
C PRO A 181 -3.26 6.97 17.11
N LEU A 182 -3.37 6.98 15.78
CA LEU A 182 -2.43 7.67 14.92
C LEU A 182 -2.70 9.19 15.00
N THR A 183 -1.63 9.96 15.11
CA THR A 183 -1.68 11.44 15.17
C THR A 183 -0.53 12.02 14.37
N ASN A 184 -0.71 13.22 13.81
CA ASN A 184 0.30 13.93 13.04
C ASN A 184 0.73 13.15 11.78
N THR A 185 -0.18 12.37 11.21
CA THR A 185 0.10 11.51 10.05
C THR A 185 0.29 12.31 8.78
N ILE A 186 -0.33 13.49 8.69
CA ILE A 186 -0.15 14.37 7.53
C ILE A 186 1.29 14.84 7.35
N ASN A 187 1.99 15.13 8.45
CA ASN A 187 3.40 15.56 8.42
C ASN A 187 4.35 14.39 8.12
N LEU A 188 3.99 13.18 8.54
CA LEU A 188 4.76 11.97 8.20
C LEU A 188 4.67 11.67 6.71
N ILE A 189 3.47 11.71 6.13
CA ILE A 189 3.26 11.35 4.73
C ILE A 189 3.71 12.46 3.78
N SER A 190 3.57 13.74 4.16
CA SER A 190 4.01 14.86 3.33
C SER A 190 5.53 14.90 3.11
N GLY A 191 6.31 14.25 3.99
CA GLY A 191 7.75 14.07 3.83
C GLY A 191 8.15 13.00 2.80
N LEU A 192 7.20 12.19 2.31
CA LEU A 192 7.47 11.14 1.33
C LEU A 192 7.21 11.63 -0.09
N ASN A 193 8.20 11.43 -0.96
CA ASN A 193 8.08 11.75 -2.38
C ASN A 193 7.84 10.48 -3.19
N ALA A 194 6.70 10.42 -3.86
CA ALA A 194 6.44 9.39 -4.85
C ALA A 194 7.38 9.60 -6.05
N VAL A 195 7.88 8.50 -6.59
CA VAL A 195 8.75 8.47 -7.76
C VAL A 195 8.10 7.64 -8.86
N GLU A 196 8.35 8.04 -10.10
CA GLU A 196 8.17 7.15 -11.25
C GLU A 196 9.48 6.42 -11.53
N TYR A 197 9.39 5.15 -11.89
CA TYR A 197 10.57 4.36 -12.21
C TYR A 197 10.27 3.26 -13.22
N LYS A 198 11.34 2.72 -13.79
CA LYS A 198 11.34 1.50 -14.59
C LYS A 198 12.30 0.52 -13.95
N PHE A 199 12.03 -0.77 -14.07
CA PHE A 199 12.95 -1.77 -13.58
C PHE A 199 14.19 -1.82 -14.47
N LYS A 200 15.37 -1.91 -13.85
CA LYS A 200 16.62 -2.18 -14.56
C LYS A 200 16.52 -3.51 -15.29
N THR A 201 17.18 -3.66 -16.41
CA THR A 201 17.39 -4.95 -17.07
C THR A 201 18.56 -5.70 -16.43
N ARG A 202 18.73 -6.97 -16.80
CA ARG A 202 19.92 -7.75 -16.38
C ARG A 202 21.21 -7.06 -16.80
N GLN A 203 21.19 -6.49 -18.01
CA GLN A 203 22.34 -5.82 -18.59
C GLN A 203 22.69 -4.54 -17.84
N ASP A 204 21.69 -3.79 -17.40
CA ASP A 204 21.91 -2.57 -16.61
C ASP A 204 22.60 -2.90 -15.27
N LEU A 205 22.15 -3.94 -14.58
CA LEU A 205 22.78 -4.35 -13.32
C LEU A 205 24.21 -4.85 -13.49
N ILE A 206 24.46 -5.65 -14.52
CA ILE A 206 25.82 -6.15 -14.82
C ILE A 206 26.74 -4.94 -15.08
N SER A 207 26.22 -3.92 -15.77
CA SER A 207 26.94 -2.67 -16.02
C SER A 207 27.20 -1.89 -14.72
N ASP A 208 26.31 -1.99 -13.72
CA ASP A 208 26.48 -1.43 -12.38
C ASP A 208 27.39 -2.27 -11.46
N GLY A 209 27.97 -3.36 -11.96
CA GLY A 209 28.82 -4.26 -11.17
C GLY A 209 28.05 -5.17 -10.20
N ILE A 210 26.72 -5.28 -10.36
CA ILE A 210 25.87 -6.18 -9.61
C ILE A 210 25.73 -7.49 -10.39
N PHE A 211 26.38 -8.55 -9.91
CA PHE A 211 26.34 -9.88 -10.52
C PHE A 211 25.34 -10.78 -9.78
N PRO A 212 24.09 -10.93 -10.26
CA PRO A 212 23.13 -11.81 -9.62
C PRO A 212 23.65 -13.27 -9.66
N THR A 213 24.01 -13.81 -8.50
CA THR A 213 24.55 -15.18 -8.32
C THR A 213 23.47 -16.26 -8.36
N ASP A 214 22.22 -15.86 -8.29
CA ASP A 214 21.08 -16.76 -8.30
C ASP A 214 20.65 -17.06 -9.73
N THR A 215 20.65 -18.35 -10.09
CA THR A 215 19.90 -18.85 -11.26
C THR A 215 18.39 -18.56 -11.11
N SER A 216 17.94 -18.22 -9.89
CA SER A 216 16.72 -17.47 -9.58
C SER A 216 16.85 -16.02 -10.10
N SER A 217 16.62 -15.83 -11.40
CA SER A 217 16.44 -14.52 -12.05
C SER A 217 15.15 -13.86 -11.57
N GLY A 218 15.06 -13.49 -10.28
CA GLY A 218 13.88 -12.90 -9.66
C GLY A 218 13.54 -11.50 -10.14
N VAL A 219 14.43 -10.85 -10.91
CA VAL A 219 14.16 -9.50 -11.40
C VAL A 219 14.53 -9.31 -12.89
N PHE A 220 15.13 -10.28 -13.60
CA PHE A 220 15.72 -9.93 -14.91
C PHE A 220 15.72 -11.04 -15.97
N GLN A 221 14.58 -11.27 -16.62
CA GLN A 221 14.53 -11.55 -18.05
C GLN A 221 13.28 -10.94 -18.69
N GLU A 222 13.50 -10.13 -19.73
CA GLU A 222 12.64 -9.62 -20.80
C GLU A 222 11.11 -9.87 -20.73
N SER A 223 10.45 -9.58 -19.61
CA SER A 223 9.01 -9.40 -19.63
C SER A 223 8.70 -8.03 -20.21
N SER A 224 7.66 -7.95 -21.04
CA SER A 224 7.11 -6.69 -21.59
C SER A 224 6.75 -5.64 -20.53
N ASN A 225 6.82 -5.99 -19.24
CA ASN A 225 6.58 -5.13 -18.10
C ASN A 225 7.82 -4.34 -17.61
N ILE A 226 9.04 -4.69 -18.05
CA ILE A 226 10.27 -4.00 -17.63
C ILE A 226 10.30 -2.53 -18.12
N ASN A 227 9.73 -2.31 -19.31
CA ASN A 227 9.64 -0.99 -19.94
C ASN A 227 8.41 -0.19 -19.50
N LYS A 228 7.48 -0.79 -18.73
CA LYS A 228 6.33 -0.07 -18.20
C LYS A 228 6.79 0.90 -17.12
N THR A 229 6.19 2.08 -17.12
CA THR A 229 6.36 3.03 -16.02
C THR A 229 5.62 2.49 -14.80
N HIS A 230 6.32 2.42 -13.69
CA HIS A 230 5.80 2.08 -12.37
C HIS A 230 5.83 3.33 -11.48
N TYR A 231 4.93 3.37 -10.51
CA TYR A 231 4.85 4.44 -9.51
C TYR A 231 4.99 3.83 -8.13
N GLY A 232 5.73 4.51 -7.24
CA GLY A 232 5.90 4.04 -5.88
C GLY A 232 6.82 4.94 -5.08
N TYR A 233 7.44 4.38 -4.05
CA TYR A 233 8.42 5.07 -3.21
C TYR A 233 9.76 4.33 -3.23
N LEU A 234 10.84 5.06 -3.01
CA LEU A 234 12.15 4.46 -2.74
C LEU A 234 12.19 3.94 -1.30
N ALA A 235 12.52 2.66 -1.14
CA ALA A 235 12.54 2.02 0.17
C ALA A 235 13.50 2.73 1.15
N GLN A 236 14.61 3.26 0.66
CA GLN A 236 15.59 4.03 1.43
C GLN A 236 15.00 5.34 1.97
N ALA A 237 14.18 6.02 1.16
CA ALA A 237 13.51 7.25 1.59
C ALA A 237 12.40 6.95 2.60
N VAL A 238 11.61 5.90 2.35
CA VAL A 238 10.59 5.44 3.31
C VAL A 238 11.23 5.02 4.62
N GLN A 239 12.38 4.34 4.61
CA GLN A 239 13.06 3.88 5.82
C GLN A 239 13.46 5.02 6.77
N GLN A 240 13.78 6.20 6.23
CA GLN A 240 14.14 7.37 7.04
C GLN A 240 12.95 7.97 7.79
N VAL A 241 11.73 7.78 7.27
CA VAL A 241 10.50 8.40 7.81
C VAL A 241 9.62 7.38 8.53
N LEU A 242 9.46 6.18 7.95
CA LEU A 242 8.63 5.07 8.39
C LEU A 242 9.43 3.74 8.32
N PRO A 243 10.44 3.55 9.19
CA PRO A 243 11.28 2.36 9.18
C PRO A 243 10.49 1.05 9.37
N GLU A 244 9.40 1.10 10.13
CA GLU A 244 8.52 -0.05 10.42
C GLU A 244 7.83 -0.64 9.17
N LEU A 245 7.79 0.13 8.07
CA LEU A 245 7.21 -0.31 6.80
C LEU A 245 8.27 -0.84 5.83
N VAL A 246 9.54 -0.89 6.22
CA VAL A 246 10.64 -1.34 5.36
C VAL A 246 11.25 -2.63 5.91
N TYR A 247 11.29 -3.65 5.07
CA TYR A 247 11.83 -4.96 5.38
C TYR A 247 13.08 -5.24 4.57
N VAL A 248 14.03 -5.96 5.17
CA VAL A 248 15.25 -6.42 4.50
C VAL A 248 15.03 -7.86 4.03
N GLY A 249 15.12 -8.08 2.72
CA GLY A 249 15.06 -9.39 2.09
C GLY A 249 16.29 -10.25 2.38
N ALA A 250 16.21 -11.53 2.04
CA ALA A 250 17.32 -12.48 2.23
C ALA A 250 18.59 -12.13 1.41
N ASP A 251 18.42 -11.33 0.37
CA ASP A 251 19.44 -10.79 -0.54
C ASP A 251 19.91 -9.38 -0.15
N SER A 252 19.56 -8.90 1.05
CA SER A 252 19.83 -7.53 1.54
C SER A 252 19.12 -6.42 0.75
N LEU A 253 18.15 -6.75 -0.12
CA LEU A 253 17.32 -5.76 -0.78
C LEU A 253 16.21 -5.26 0.15
N LEU A 254 15.88 -3.98 0.03
CA LEU A 254 14.82 -3.36 0.82
C LEU A 254 13.46 -3.47 0.10
N ALA A 255 12.43 -3.85 0.84
CA ALA A 255 11.05 -3.93 0.39
C ALA A 255 10.13 -3.05 1.24
N ILE A 256 9.05 -2.53 0.66
CA ILE A 256 8.09 -1.66 1.34
C ILE A 256 6.76 -2.41 1.54
N ASP A 257 6.18 -2.31 2.74
CA ASP A 257 4.78 -2.66 3.01
C ASP A 257 3.85 -1.50 2.61
N TYR A 258 3.39 -1.55 1.35
CA TYR A 258 2.44 -0.59 0.82
C TYR A 258 1.04 -0.70 1.47
N ILE A 259 0.68 -1.85 2.05
CA ILE A 259 -0.63 -2.03 2.69
C ILE A 259 -0.63 -1.29 4.04
N GLY A 260 0.48 -1.31 4.76
CA GLY A 260 0.69 -0.54 5.99
C GLY A 260 0.59 0.99 5.79
N LEU A 261 0.83 1.50 4.58
CA LEU A 261 0.64 2.92 4.26
C LEU A 261 -0.84 3.36 4.24
N ILE A 262 -1.76 2.45 3.92
CA ILE A 262 -3.18 2.77 3.74
C ILE A 262 -3.80 3.43 5.00
N PRO A 263 -3.70 2.87 6.22
CA PRO A 263 -4.26 3.50 7.41
C PRO A 263 -3.62 4.85 7.73
N LEU A 264 -2.31 5.02 7.47
CA LEU A 264 -1.64 6.31 7.64
C LEU A 264 -2.24 7.37 6.70
N VAL A 265 -2.45 7.02 5.43
CA VAL A 265 -3.02 7.93 4.41
C VAL A 265 -4.46 8.28 4.76
N ILE A 266 -5.26 7.31 5.22
CA ILE A 266 -6.65 7.56 5.64
C ILE A 266 -6.69 8.55 6.80
N GLU A 267 -5.83 8.39 7.82
CA GLU A 267 -5.78 9.33 8.94
C GLU A 267 -5.27 10.70 8.51
N ALA A 268 -4.29 10.78 7.60
CA ALA A 268 -3.82 12.06 7.07
C ALA A 268 -4.94 12.81 6.32
N VAL A 269 -5.77 12.09 5.55
CA VAL A 269 -6.94 12.67 4.87
C VAL A 269 -7.99 13.15 5.88
N LYS A 270 -8.18 12.44 7.01
CA LYS A 270 -9.07 12.90 8.09
C LYS A 270 -8.54 14.18 8.74
N GLU A 271 -7.26 14.22 9.10
CA GLU A 271 -6.58 15.41 9.63
C GLU A 271 -6.69 16.61 8.66
N GLN A 272 -6.52 16.35 7.36
CA GLN A 272 -6.69 17.36 6.32
C GLN A 272 -8.14 17.87 6.25
N ASN A 273 -9.13 16.98 6.31
CA ASN A 273 -10.55 17.36 6.31
C ASN A 273 -10.92 18.21 7.52
N THR A 274 -10.40 17.90 8.71
CA THR A 274 -10.58 18.75 9.90
C THR A 274 -10.01 20.14 9.68
N THR A 275 -8.82 20.25 9.08
CA THR A 275 -8.21 21.54 8.75
C THR A 275 -9.07 22.33 7.77
N ILE A 276 -9.60 21.68 6.72
CA ILE A 276 -10.51 22.30 5.74
C ILE A 276 -11.80 22.80 6.42
N GLN A 277 -12.38 22.04 7.34
CA GLN A 277 -13.57 22.46 8.08
C GLN A 277 -13.29 23.68 8.96
N ASN A 278 -12.16 23.68 9.67
CA ASN A 278 -11.77 24.82 10.51
C ASN A 278 -11.54 26.09 9.66
N GLN A 279 -10.89 25.95 8.51
CA GLN A 279 -10.69 27.07 7.57
C GLN A 279 -12.03 27.59 7.03
N LYS A 280 -12.99 26.70 6.70
CA LYS A 280 -14.34 27.12 6.27
C LYS A 280 -15.08 27.89 7.36
N LEU A 281 -14.97 27.45 8.62
CA LEU A 281 -15.58 28.17 9.75
C LEU A 281 -14.96 29.55 9.94
N ALA A 282 -13.63 29.64 9.87
CA ALA A 282 -12.92 30.93 9.96
C ALA A 282 -13.33 31.88 8.82
N ILE A 283 -13.42 31.38 7.58
CA ILE A 283 -13.88 32.17 6.44
C ILE A 283 -15.32 32.66 6.65
N LYS A 284 -16.22 31.80 7.15
CA LYS A 284 -17.60 32.18 7.45
C LYS A 284 -17.67 33.27 8.52
N ASP A 285 -16.92 33.13 9.61
CA ASP A 285 -16.88 34.12 10.68
C ASP A 285 -16.33 35.47 10.17
N LEU A 286 -15.24 35.45 9.40
CA LEU A 286 -14.71 36.64 8.74
C LEU A 286 -15.73 37.29 7.80
N GLN A 287 -16.50 36.51 7.03
CA GLN A 287 -17.58 37.03 6.19
C GLN A 287 -18.70 37.67 7.03
N GLU A 288 -19.09 37.07 8.16
CA GLU A 288 -20.08 37.66 9.07
C GLU A 288 -19.57 38.96 9.70
N GLN A 289 -18.29 39.02 10.09
CA GLN A 289 -17.65 40.24 10.59
C GLN A 289 -17.62 41.34 9.53
N ILE A 290 -17.28 41.02 8.29
CA ILE A 290 -17.33 41.96 7.16
C ILE A 290 -18.76 42.46 6.96
N ASN A 291 -19.76 41.57 6.95
CA ASN A 291 -21.15 41.97 6.80
C ASN A 291 -21.61 42.89 7.95
N LYS A 292 -21.17 42.64 9.18
CA LYS A 292 -21.49 43.52 10.33
C LYS A 292 -20.80 44.88 10.24
N CYS A 293 -19.58 44.95 9.72
CA CYS A 293 -18.82 46.20 9.60
C CYS A 293 -19.20 47.01 8.35
N CYS A 294 -19.63 46.34 7.28
CA CYS A 294 -19.77 46.93 5.95
C CYS A 294 -21.20 46.88 5.36
N ASN A 295 -22.15 46.12 5.91
CA ASN A 295 -23.57 46.32 5.58
C ASN A 295 -24.15 47.41 6.49
N VAL A 296 -23.98 48.66 6.06
CA VAL A 296 -24.90 49.73 6.47
C VAL A 296 -26.29 49.33 5.95
N PRO A 297 -27.33 49.22 6.81
CA PRO A 297 -28.68 49.04 6.31
C PRO A 297 -29.05 50.33 5.58
N ILE A 298 -29.05 50.28 4.24
CA ILE A 298 -29.86 51.19 3.46
C ILE A 298 -31.30 50.89 3.88
N ASN A 299 -31.86 51.76 4.70
CA ASN A 299 -33.25 51.72 5.12
C ASN A 299 -34.14 52.15 3.94
N THR A 300 -34.04 51.47 2.81
CA THR A 300 -35.02 51.50 1.72
C THR A 300 -36.15 50.58 2.12
N ASN A 301 -37.09 51.10 2.93
CA ASN A 301 -38.50 50.72 2.94
C ASN A 301 -39.26 51.59 3.95
N LYS A 302 -39.39 52.88 3.64
CA LYS A 302 -40.65 53.57 3.91
C LYS A 302 -41.12 54.23 2.63
N MET A 303 -42.20 53.64 2.10
CA MET A 303 -43.08 54.08 1.02
C MET A 303 -42.60 53.80 -0.42
N ILE A 304 -42.93 52.58 -0.87
CA ILE A 304 -43.48 52.37 -2.20
C ILE A 304 -44.84 53.09 -2.24
N ASN A 305 -44.90 54.18 -3.01
CA ASN A 305 -45.99 54.54 -3.91
C ASN A 305 -45.59 55.86 -4.58
N ASP A 306 -44.86 55.76 -5.68
CA ASP A 306 -45.34 56.27 -6.97
C ASP A 306 -44.28 56.06 -8.05
N ASN A 307 -44.76 55.63 -9.22
CA ASN A 307 -44.03 55.57 -10.46
C ASN A 307 -43.29 56.88 -10.73
N SER A 308 -42.00 56.83 -11.08
CA SER A 308 -41.40 57.54 -12.22
C SER A 308 -39.87 57.67 -12.09
N ASN A 309 -39.18 57.26 -13.15
CA ASN A 309 -37.84 57.66 -13.57
C ASN A 309 -36.64 57.35 -12.65
N ASN A 310 -35.96 56.24 -12.99
CA ASN A 310 -34.57 55.98 -12.67
C ASN A 310 -33.69 57.12 -13.22
N ASN A 311 -33.38 58.10 -12.37
CA ASN A 311 -32.08 58.75 -12.38
C ASN A 311 -31.34 58.18 -11.17
N ASP A 312 -30.30 57.39 -11.41
CA ASP A 312 -29.44 56.85 -10.36
C ASP A 312 -28.87 58.00 -9.51
N ILE A 313 -29.47 58.21 -8.35
CA ILE A 313 -28.98 59.15 -7.34
C ILE A 313 -27.77 58.48 -6.69
N SER A 314 -26.59 58.69 -7.26
CA SER A 314 -25.35 58.33 -6.59
C SER A 314 -25.29 59.04 -5.23
N PRO A 315 -25.10 58.33 -4.10
CA PRO A 315 -25.06 58.95 -2.79
C PRO A 315 -23.83 59.86 -2.66
N ALA A 316 -23.91 60.89 -1.82
CA ALA A 316 -22.75 61.73 -1.50
C ALA A 316 -21.66 60.91 -0.81
N ILE A 317 -20.40 61.11 -1.20
CA ILE A 317 -19.26 60.36 -0.65
C ILE A 317 -18.13 61.33 -0.29
N LEU A 318 -17.50 61.12 0.87
CA LEU A 318 -16.29 61.83 1.28
C LEU A 318 -15.11 60.85 1.34
N TYR A 319 -14.03 61.16 0.63
CA TYR A 319 -12.84 60.31 0.61
C TYR A 319 -11.79 60.78 1.62
N GLN A 320 -10.89 59.87 1.96
CA GLN A 320 -9.71 60.17 2.79
C GLN A 320 -8.74 61.09 2.04
N ASN A 321 -8.20 62.09 2.72
CA ASN A 321 -7.24 63.02 2.16
C ASN A 321 -5.96 62.30 1.74
N THR A 322 -5.37 62.70 0.62
CA THR A 322 -4.15 62.10 0.08
C THR A 322 -3.12 63.20 -0.22
N PRO A 323 -1.91 63.15 0.37
CA PRO A 323 -1.43 62.18 1.36
C PRO A 323 -1.98 62.42 2.79
N ASN A 324 -2.00 61.38 3.62
CA ASN A 324 -2.26 61.48 5.07
C ASN A 324 -1.32 60.52 5.83
N PRO A 325 -0.34 60.99 6.64
CA PRO A 325 -0.05 62.38 6.99
C PRO A 325 0.49 63.23 5.81
N PHE A 326 0.44 64.56 5.95
CA PHE A 326 0.99 65.52 4.97
C PHE A 326 1.77 66.64 5.66
N THR A 327 2.63 67.34 4.90
CA THR A 327 3.44 68.48 5.38
C THR A 327 3.15 69.77 4.62
N ARG A 328 3.18 69.73 3.28
CA ARG A 328 2.97 70.93 2.42
C ARG A 328 1.53 71.13 1.99
N GLU A 329 0.92 70.10 1.42
CA GLU A 329 -0.48 70.14 0.98
C GLU A 329 -1.09 68.74 0.97
N THR A 330 -2.43 68.67 1.01
CA THR A 330 -3.19 67.44 0.84
C THR A 330 -4.42 67.71 -0.02
N GLN A 331 -4.87 66.68 -0.74
CA GLN A 331 -6.10 66.75 -1.53
C GLN A 331 -7.21 65.93 -0.89
N ILE A 332 -8.40 66.51 -0.74
CA ILE A 332 -9.62 65.85 -0.26
C ILE A 332 -10.57 65.71 -1.45
N LYS A 333 -10.90 64.47 -1.80
CA LYS A 333 -11.89 64.18 -2.84
C LYS A 333 -13.26 63.97 -2.21
N CYS A 334 -14.31 64.40 -2.89
CA CYS A 334 -15.70 64.13 -2.50
C CYS A 334 -16.61 64.07 -3.74
N PHE A 335 -17.72 63.36 -3.64
CA PHE A 335 -18.77 63.33 -4.65
C PHE A 335 -20.00 64.08 -4.13
N ILE A 336 -20.44 65.10 -4.87
CA ILE A 336 -21.62 65.92 -4.54
C ILE A 336 -22.76 65.56 -5.51
N PRO A 337 -23.88 64.99 -5.03
CA PRO A 337 -25.02 64.64 -5.86
C PRO A 337 -25.64 65.86 -6.55
N GLU A 338 -26.11 65.68 -7.79
CA GLU A 338 -26.72 66.74 -8.62
C GLU A 338 -27.96 67.40 -7.98
N ASN A 339 -28.69 66.66 -7.13
CA ASN A 339 -29.88 67.15 -6.43
C ASN A 339 -29.57 67.94 -5.14
N SER A 340 -28.30 68.13 -4.79
CA SER A 340 -27.89 68.84 -3.57
C SER A 340 -28.03 70.35 -3.72
N LYS A 341 -28.67 71.06 -2.76
CA LYS A 341 -28.76 72.53 -2.82
C LYS A 341 -27.48 73.19 -2.33
N ASN A 342 -26.99 72.77 -1.16
CA ASN A 342 -25.82 73.34 -0.51
C ASN A 342 -24.86 72.23 -0.09
N ALA A 343 -23.58 72.35 -0.44
CA ALA A 343 -22.52 71.49 0.07
C ALA A 343 -21.43 72.33 0.74
N SER A 344 -20.93 71.89 1.89
CA SER A 344 -19.85 72.56 2.60
C SER A 344 -18.97 71.55 3.33
N LEU A 345 -17.66 71.80 3.29
CA LEU A 345 -16.65 71.05 4.02
C LEU A 345 -16.23 71.86 5.25
N TYR A 346 -16.40 71.29 6.44
CA TYR A 346 -16.04 71.91 7.70
C TYR A 346 -14.79 71.25 8.27
N PHE A 347 -13.93 72.03 8.89
CA PHE A 347 -12.70 71.55 9.53
C PHE A 347 -12.73 71.88 11.02
N TYR A 348 -12.40 70.91 11.86
CA TYR A 348 -12.42 70.99 13.31
C TYR A 348 -11.09 70.54 13.91
N ASN A 349 -10.69 71.14 15.04
CA ASN A 349 -9.64 70.57 15.89
C ASN A 349 -10.19 69.46 16.81
N MET A 350 -9.30 68.79 17.55
CA MET A 350 -9.69 67.73 18.50
C MET A 350 -10.52 68.23 19.69
N GLN A 351 -10.59 69.54 19.93
CA GLN A 351 -11.45 70.17 20.93
C GLN A 351 -12.84 70.51 20.36
N GLY A 352 -13.12 70.22 19.09
CA GLY A 352 -14.39 70.50 18.42
C GLY A 352 -14.56 71.95 17.95
N ALA A 353 -13.53 72.79 18.04
CA ALA A 353 -13.58 74.16 17.54
C ALA A 353 -13.52 74.15 16.00
N GLN A 354 -14.48 74.83 15.36
CA GLN A 354 -14.51 74.99 13.91
C GLN A 354 -13.39 75.94 13.47
N LEU A 355 -12.45 75.44 12.68
CA LEU A 355 -11.30 76.18 12.18
C LEU A 355 -11.57 76.81 10.81
N ARG A 356 -12.27 76.09 9.94
CA ARG A 356 -12.51 76.52 8.56
C ARG A 356 -13.79 75.93 8.00
N ARG A 357 -14.41 76.65 7.07
CA ARG A 357 -15.53 76.19 6.24
C ARG A 357 -15.23 76.51 4.77
N ILE A 358 -15.41 75.54 3.89
CA ILE A 358 -15.29 75.68 2.44
C ILE A 358 -16.65 75.35 1.82
N ILE A 359 -17.21 76.25 1.02
CA ILE A 359 -18.47 76.01 0.29
C ILE A 359 -18.13 75.36 -1.05
N ILE A 360 -18.81 74.27 -1.39
CA ILE A 360 -18.64 73.52 -2.64
C ILE A 360 -19.86 73.81 -3.52
N ASN A 361 -19.66 74.61 -4.56
CA ASN A 361 -20.74 75.02 -5.46
C ASN A 361 -20.99 73.97 -6.56
N ASP A 362 -19.92 73.36 -7.04
CA ASP A 362 -19.95 72.42 -8.16
C ASP A 362 -20.43 71.02 -7.73
N LYS A 363 -21.09 70.31 -8.67
CA LYS A 363 -21.63 68.97 -8.48
C LYS A 363 -20.68 67.91 -9.05
N GLY A 364 -20.95 66.64 -8.77
CA GLY A 364 -20.13 65.51 -9.19
C GLY A 364 -18.84 65.36 -8.38
N ASN A 365 -17.79 64.83 -9.03
CA ASN A 365 -16.50 64.60 -8.38
C ASN A 365 -15.74 65.92 -8.17
N GLN A 366 -15.57 66.28 -6.91
CA GLN A 366 -14.89 67.49 -6.46
C GLN A 366 -13.59 67.14 -5.76
N SER A 367 -12.61 68.04 -5.89
CA SER A 367 -11.26 67.85 -5.37
C SER A 367 -10.75 69.14 -4.75
N ILE A 368 -10.59 69.14 -3.44
CA ILE A 368 -10.27 70.32 -2.64
C ILE A 368 -8.84 70.18 -2.13
N THR A 369 -7.97 71.11 -2.51
CA THR A 369 -6.59 71.15 -2.03
C THR A 369 -6.50 71.99 -0.77
N ILE A 370 -5.84 71.46 0.26
CA ILE A 370 -5.58 72.11 1.55
C ILE A 370 -4.09 72.35 1.69
N GLN A 371 -3.70 73.59 1.94
CA GLN A 371 -2.31 73.95 2.20
C GLN A 371 -1.99 73.75 3.69
N GLY A 372 -0.84 73.14 3.98
CA GLY A 372 -0.36 72.88 5.34
C GLY A 372 -0.09 74.16 6.12
N SER A 373 0.29 75.25 5.43
CA SER A 373 0.50 76.57 6.05
C SER A 373 -0.74 77.19 6.69
N GLU A 374 -1.93 76.66 6.39
CA GLU A 374 -3.19 77.16 6.92
C GLU A 374 -3.52 76.62 8.33
N PHE A 375 -2.79 75.60 8.77
CA PHE A 375 -2.99 74.93 10.06
C PHE A 375 -1.64 74.74 10.76
N SER A 376 -1.65 74.58 12.09
CA SER A 376 -0.45 74.15 12.82
C SER A 376 -0.30 72.63 12.72
N ALA A 377 0.90 72.07 12.91
CA ALA A 377 1.04 70.63 12.98
C ALA A 377 0.14 70.05 14.09
N GLY A 378 -0.58 68.97 13.76
CA GLY A 378 -1.62 68.44 14.63
C GLY A 378 -2.61 67.52 13.93
N MET A 379 -3.54 66.98 14.72
CA MET A 379 -4.66 66.16 14.23
C MET A 379 -5.91 67.02 14.06
N TYR A 380 -6.57 66.84 12.92
CA TYR A 380 -7.79 67.56 12.57
C TYR A 380 -8.85 66.59 12.03
N MET A 381 -10.10 67.00 12.10
CA MET A 381 -11.21 66.31 11.43
C MET A 381 -11.84 67.22 10.40
N TYR A 382 -12.29 66.64 9.30
CA TYR A 382 -13.10 67.34 8.32
C TYR A 382 -14.39 66.59 8.02
N THR A 383 -15.48 67.34 7.90
CA THR A 383 -16.85 66.83 7.80
C THR A 383 -17.53 67.42 6.58
N LEU A 384 -18.08 66.56 5.73
CA LEU A 384 -18.90 66.98 4.59
C LEU A 384 -20.35 67.11 5.04
N ILE A 385 -20.91 68.30 4.90
CA ILE A 385 -22.32 68.58 5.19
C ILE A 385 -23.01 68.98 3.89
N ILE A 386 -24.07 68.27 3.55
CA ILE A 386 -24.92 68.54 2.39
C ILE A 386 -26.35 68.78 2.87
N ASP A 387 -26.94 69.90 2.45
CA ASP A 387 -28.31 70.31 2.80
C ASP A 387 -28.60 70.28 4.30
N GLY A 388 -27.59 70.65 5.10
CA GLY A 388 -27.66 70.70 6.56
C GLY A 388 -27.50 69.35 7.25
N LYS A 389 -27.30 68.26 6.50
CA LYS A 389 -27.06 66.92 7.04
C LYS A 389 -25.58 66.53 6.92
N GLU A 390 -25.01 66.03 8.00
CA GLU A 390 -23.68 65.40 7.99
C GLU A 390 -23.70 64.12 7.17
N ILE A 391 -22.78 64.02 6.20
CA ILE A 391 -22.62 62.85 5.33
C ILE A 391 -21.58 61.89 5.90
N ASP A 392 -20.39 62.40 6.22
CA ASP A 392 -19.26 61.63 6.72
C ASP A 392 -18.21 62.57 7.31
N THR A 393 -17.38 62.05 8.23
CA THR A 393 -16.29 62.75 8.90
C THR A 393 -15.01 61.92 8.81
N LYS A 394 -13.90 62.56 8.44
CA LYS A 394 -12.58 61.91 8.28
C LYS A 394 -11.50 62.65 9.06
N LYS A 395 -10.45 61.92 9.45
CA LYS A 395 -9.31 62.47 10.21
C LYS A 395 -8.16 62.78 9.27
N MET A 396 -7.56 63.97 9.39
CA MET A 396 -6.30 64.33 8.73
C MET A 396 -5.20 64.63 9.76
N ILE A 397 -3.95 64.35 9.41
CA ILE A 397 -2.77 64.57 10.26
C ILE A 397 -1.79 65.44 9.48
N LEU A 398 -1.50 66.63 10.02
CA LEU A 398 -0.47 67.54 9.52
C LEU A 398 0.77 67.40 10.39
N THR A 399 1.92 67.14 9.76
CA THR A 399 3.23 67.06 10.41
C THR A 399 4.12 68.22 9.97
N ASP A 400 5.05 68.63 10.84
CA ASP A 400 6.02 69.69 10.55
C ASP A 400 7.01 69.33 9.42
#